data_AF-A0A5N4EJW5-F1
#
_entry.id   AF-A0A5N4EJW5-F1
#
_cell.length_a   1.000
_cell.length_b   1.000
_cell.length_c   1.000
_cell.angle_alpha   90.00
_cell.angle_beta   90.00
_cell.angle_gamma   90.00
#
_symmetry.space_group_name_H-M   'P 1'
#
loop_
_entity.id
_entity.type
_entity.pdbx_description
1 polymer ?
#
loop_
_entity_poly.entity_id
_entity_poly.type
_entity_poly.pdbx_seq_one_letter_code
_entity_poly.pdbx_strand_id
1 'polypeptide(L)'
;MAKKWRSRAQTNRRTHPCKIELSHDLEDVIGGAGWADHEGKSNPKPEWSGVRQDVTDLVSFHIYCNFYTGLIATSPASQLSPTELIEMQNDLFNKEKNRQLSLTPRTEKIEVKHVGKTDPGTVFVMNKNISTPYSCAMHLSEWYCRKSILALVDGQPWDMYKPLTKSCEIKFLTFKDRDPGEVNKAYWRSCAMLMGCVIERAFKDGYVVSLVRAPEVPVMAGAFCYDVVLDKRLDEWTPTKENLRSFTKDAHALICKDLPFETLEVEAKVALEIFQHNKYKLDFIEEKASQNPERIVKLCRFGDFIDVSEGPLIPRTSVCFQYEVSAVHNLQATQPSLVRRFQGLSLPVHLRVSKA
;
A
#
# COMPACT_ATOMS: atom_id res chain seq x y z
N MET A 1 -31.48 47.68 -32.48
CA MET A 1 -30.41 48.59 -31.99
C MET A 1 -29.44 47.79 -31.13
N ALA A 2 -28.23 47.53 -31.60
CA ALA A 2 -27.08 47.16 -30.77
C ALA A 2 -25.81 47.43 -31.58
N LYS A 3 -24.96 48.31 -31.07
CA LYS A 3 -23.78 48.86 -31.74
C LYS A 3 -22.59 47.88 -31.66
N LYS A 4 -21.90 47.74 -32.81
CA LYS A 4 -20.50 47.28 -32.98
C LYS A 4 -19.57 47.81 -31.88
N TRP A 5 -18.54 47.04 -31.52
CA TRP A 5 -17.13 47.46 -31.61
C TRP A 5 -16.20 46.24 -31.77
N ARG A 6 -15.28 46.33 -32.74
CA ARG A 6 -14.16 45.42 -33.04
C ARG A 6 -12.88 45.95 -32.37
N SER A 7 -11.82 45.12 -32.43
CA SER A 7 -10.37 45.45 -32.37
C SER A 7 -9.73 45.07 -31.02
N ARG A 8 -8.53 44.47 -30.90
CA ARG A 8 -7.43 44.19 -31.84
C ARG A 8 -6.55 43.11 -31.21
N ALA A 9 -5.96 42.22 -32.01
CA ALA A 9 -4.81 41.43 -31.60
C ALA A 9 -3.55 42.31 -31.60
N GLN A 10 -2.66 42.12 -30.62
CA GLN A 10 -1.31 42.65 -30.66
C GLN A 10 -0.36 41.67 -29.97
N THR A 11 0.53 41.10 -30.78
CA THR A 11 1.69 40.30 -30.41
C THR A 11 2.77 41.19 -29.81
N ASN A 12 3.44 40.73 -28.74
CA ASN A 12 4.85 41.10 -28.53
C ASN A 12 5.59 40.05 -27.68
N ARG A 13 6.68 39.51 -28.22
CA ARG A 13 7.71 38.76 -27.48
C ARG A 13 8.67 39.76 -26.84
N ARG A 14 9.15 39.49 -25.62
CA ARG A 14 10.54 39.74 -25.20
C ARG A 14 10.82 39.01 -23.87
N THR A 15 12.11 38.80 -23.66
CA THR A 15 12.79 37.72 -22.94
C THR A 15 13.41 38.15 -21.59
N HIS A 16 13.46 37.18 -20.65
CA HIS A 16 14.39 37.01 -19.50
C HIS A 16 14.33 38.01 -18.32
N PRO A 17 14.91 37.65 -17.14
CA PRO A 17 14.88 36.40 -16.36
C PRO A 17 14.47 36.67 -14.87
N CYS A 18 14.01 35.67 -14.12
CA CYS A 18 13.86 35.82 -12.66
C CYS A 18 14.73 34.81 -11.91
N LYS A 19 15.53 35.36 -11.00
CA LYS A 19 16.55 34.71 -10.17
C LYS A 19 15.93 33.72 -9.20
N ILE A 20 16.66 32.63 -8.98
CA ILE A 20 16.49 31.70 -7.88
C ILE A 20 17.31 32.26 -6.71
N GLU A 21 16.64 32.64 -5.62
CA GLU A 21 17.31 32.87 -4.33
C GLU A 21 17.22 31.57 -3.51
N LEU A 22 18.39 31.03 -3.18
CA LEU A 22 18.62 29.97 -2.20
C LEU A 22 18.98 30.66 -0.89
N SER A 23 18.22 30.43 0.17
CA SER A 23 18.66 30.71 1.53
C SER A 23 18.95 29.37 2.23
N HIS A 24 20.24 29.11 2.44
CA HIS A 24 20.73 28.32 3.57
C HIS A 24 20.33 28.99 4.88
N ASP A 25 20.14 28.21 5.94
CA ASP A 25 20.80 28.44 7.23
C ASP A 25 20.67 27.17 8.11
N LEU A 26 21.82 26.69 8.59
CA LEU A 26 22.02 25.63 9.59
C LEU A 26 22.32 26.29 10.95
N GLU A 27 21.91 25.59 12.01
CA GLU A 27 22.50 25.51 13.36
C GLU A 27 22.66 26.79 14.21
N ASP A 28 22.01 26.78 15.39
CA ASP A 28 22.67 26.98 16.70
C ASP A 28 21.64 26.93 17.85
N VAL A 29 21.68 25.89 18.70
CA VAL A 29 21.48 25.99 20.17
C VAL A 29 22.17 24.79 20.83
N ILE A 30 23.45 24.94 21.18
CA ILE A 30 24.09 24.17 22.26
C ILE A 30 24.87 25.16 23.13
N GLY A 31 24.45 25.28 24.39
CA GLY A 31 25.26 25.77 25.50
C GLY A 31 24.76 25.03 26.74
N GLY A 32 25.56 24.58 27.70
CA GLY A 32 26.98 24.72 27.97
C GLY A 32 27.16 24.35 29.44
N ALA A 33 28.17 23.54 29.77
CA ALA A 33 28.76 23.29 31.10
C ALA A 33 29.52 21.95 30.98
N GLY A 34 30.75 21.75 31.42
CA GLY A 34 31.71 22.53 32.17
C GLY A 34 32.83 21.53 32.50
N TRP A 35 34.09 21.90 32.31
CA TRP A 35 35.24 21.05 32.62
C TRP A 35 35.57 21.16 34.11
N ALA A 36 35.87 20.03 34.75
CA ALA A 36 36.56 19.96 36.03
C ALA A 36 37.42 18.70 36.09
N ASP A 37 38.74 18.89 36.14
CA ASP A 37 39.73 17.90 36.56
C ASP A 37 39.70 17.76 38.08
N HIS A 38 39.90 16.55 38.62
CA HIS A 38 40.65 16.34 39.86
C HIS A 38 41.06 14.87 40.08
N GLU A 39 42.32 14.72 40.48
CA GLU A 39 43.04 13.51 40.91
C GLU A 39 42.43 12.81 42.15
N GLY A 40 42.83 11.55 42.40
CA GLY A 40 43.09 11.11 43.78
C GLY A 40 42.61 9.72 44.22
N LYS A 41 43.50 8.73 44.07
CA LYS A 41 43.90 7.69 45.05
C LYS A 41 42.86 7.02 45.99
N SER A 42 42.97 5.69 45.97
CA SER A 42 43.22 4.77 47.12
C SER A 42 42.17 3.69 47.41
N ASN A 43 42.68 2.45 47.33
CA ASN A 43 42.12 1.16 47.71
C ASN A 43 42.08 1.02 49.25
N PRO A 44 41.42 0.01 49.85
CA PRO A 44 42.12 -1.27 50.02
C PRO A 44 41.27 -2.55 49.91
N LYS A 45 42.00 -3.64 49.65
CA LYS A 45 41.66 -5.07 49.67
C LYS A 45 41.21 -5.57 51.07
N PRO A 46 40.74 -6.82 51.16
CA PRO A 46 41.59 -7.94 51.62
C PRO A 46 41.34 -9.25 50.81
N GLU A 47 42.05 -10.38 50.92
CA GLU A 47 43.41 -10.76 51.32
C GLU A 47 43.53 -12.28 50.98
N TRP A 48 44.54 -12.64 50.20
CA TRP A 48 45.39 -13.86 50.15
C TRP A 48 44.91 -15.30 50.45
N SER A 49 45.25 -16.21 49.53
CA SER A 49 46.23 -17.33 49.66
C SER A 49 45.97 -18.32 48.50
N GLY A 50 46.91 -18.90 47.74
CA GLY A 50 48.36 -19.00 47.81
C GLY A 50 48.77 -20.48 47.85
N VAL A 51 48.94 -21.16 46.70
CA VAL A 51 49.74 -22.41 46.58
C VAL A 51 50.34 -22.51 45.18
N ARG A 52 51.65 -22.81 45.10
CA ARG A 52 52.44 -23.14 43.91
C ARG A 52 52.52 -24.65 43.70
N GLN A 53 52.60 -25.10 42.45
CA GLN A 53 53.29 -26.31 41.90
C GLN A 53 52.58 -26.71 40.60
N ASP A 54 53.16 -27.34 39.57
CA ASP A 54 54.52 -27.55 39.09
C ASP A 54 54.39 -27.94 37.60
N VAL A 55 55.50 -28.06 36.92
CA VAL A 55 55.67 -28.17 35.47
C VAL A 55 55.46 -29.63 34.95
N THR A 56 55.01 -29.75 33.69
CA THR A 56 55.07 -30.92 32.75
C THR A 56 54.22 -32.17 33.00
N ASP A 57 53.29 -32.45 32.06
CA ASP A 57 53.03 -33.76 31.41
C ASP A 57 51.90 -33.54 30.36
N LEU A 58 52.19 -33.38 29.05
CA LEU A 58 52.24 -34.41 28.00
C LEU A 58 51.03 -35.37 27.94
N VAL A 59 50.43 -35.38 26.74
CA VAL A 59 49.61 -36.44 26.11
C VAL A 59 48.07 -36.36 26.24
N SER A 60 47.46 -36.06 25.08
CA SER A 60 46.13 -36.49 24.62
C SER A 60 44.89 -36.08 25.42
N PHE A 61 44.15 -35.10 24.91
CA PHE A 61 42.68 -35.18 24.83
C PHE A 61 42.16 -34.21 23.75
N HIS A 62 42.50 -34.48 22.49
CA HIS A 62 41.66 -34.09 21.36
C HIS A 62 40.62 -35.20 21.17
N ILE A 63 39.43 -35.01 21.73
CA ILE A 63 38.27 -35.85 21.44
C ILE A 63 37.10 -34.94 21.04
N TYR A 64 36.85 -34.96 19.72
CA TYR A 64 35.54 -35.03 19.09
C TYR A 64 34.45 -34.06 19.55
N CYS A 65 34.48 -32.83 19.04
CA CYS A 65 33.23 -32.21 18.57
C CYS A 65 33.00 -32.67 17.13
N ASN A 66 32.21 -33.74 16.97
CA ASN A 66 31.69 -34.16 15.68
C ASN A 66 30.94 -32.99 15.03
N PHE A 67 31.52 -32.47 13.95
CA PHE A 67 30.81 -31.74 12.92
C PHE A 67 29.71 -32.67 12.37
N TYR A 68 28.49 -32.53 12.86
CA TYR A 68 27.32 -32.88 12.08
C TYR A 68 27.17 -31.79 11.00
N THR A 69 27.93 -31.91 9.92
CA THR A 69 27.54 -31.35 8.62
C THR A 69 26.35 -32.15 8.11
N GLY A 70 25.18 -31.90 8.70
CA GLY A 70 23.93 -32.16 8.04
C GLY A 70 23.80 -31.16 6.90
N LEU A 71 24.20 -31.58 5.69
CA LEU A 71 23.71 -31.01 4.46
C LEU A 71 22.18 -31.13 4.49
N ILE A 72 21.50 -30.14 5.06
CA ILE A 72 20.14 -29.86 4.66
C ILE A 72 20.29 -29.38 3.23
N ALA A 73 20.18 -30.33 2.29
CA ALA A 73 19.80 -30.02 0.95
C ALA A 73 18.45 -29.31 1.07
N THR A 74 18.47 -27.99 1.15
CA THR A 74 17.32 -27.20 0.74
C THR A 74 17.11 -27.62 -0.70
N SER A 75 16.12 -28.49 -0.93
CA SER A 75 15.57 -28.71 -2.25
C SER A 75 15.47 -27.32 -2.89
N PRO A 76 15.95 -27.12 -4.14
CA PRO A 76 15.69 -25.86 -4.81
C PRO A 76 14.18 -25.68 -4.72
N ALA A 77 13.72 -24.63 -4.01
CA ALA A 77 12.31 -24.32 -3.95
C ALA A 77 11.86 -24.32 -5.40
N SER A 78 10.94 -25.21 -5.75
CA SER A 78 10.39 -25.29 -7.10
C SER A 78 9.91 -23.89 -7.43
N GLN A 79 10.62 -23.17 -8.30
CA GLN A 79 10.23 -21.83 -8.68
C GLN A 79 8.94 -21.99 -9.48
N LEU A 80 7.82 -21.76 -8.80
CA LEU A 80 6.51 -21.73 -9.41
C LEU A 80 6.55 -20.69 -10.53
N SER A 81 5.94 -21.02 -11.66
CA SER A 81 5.74 -20.05 -12.73
C SER A 81 4.89 -18.87 -12.21
N PRO A 82 4.98 -17.67 -12.84
CA PRO A 82 4.14 -16.54 -12.45
C PRO A 82 2.64 -16.85 -12.42
N THR A 83 2.17 -17.67 -13.36
CA THR A 83 0.77 -18.11 -13.43
C THR A 83 0.39 -19.00 -12.25
N GLU A 84 1.21 -20.01 -11.91
CA GLU A 84 0.97 -20.89 -10.77
C GLU A 84 1.00 -20.13 -9.44
N LEU A 85 1.85 -19.09 -9.33
CA LEU A 85 1.87 -18.21 -8.16
C LEU A 85 0.55 -17.43 -8.01
N ILE A 86 0.03 -16.88 -9.11
CA ILE A 86 -1.26 -16.17 -9.11
C ILE A 86 -2.38 -17.13 -8.70
N GLU A 87 -2.43 -18.33 -9.29
CA GLU A 87 -3.44 -19.34 -8.95
C GLU A 87 -3.38 -19.72 -7.46
N MET A 88 -2.18 -20.04 -6.95
CA MET A 88 -1.97 -20.36 -5.53
C MET A 88 -2.44 -19.24 -4.60
N GLN A 89 -2.08 -17.97 -4.88
CA GLN A 89 -2.50 -16.83 -4.06
C GLN A 89 -4.02 -16.67 -4.04
N ASN A 90 -4.66 -16.82 -5.21
CA ASN A 90 -6.11 -16.72 -5.34
C ASN A 90 -6.83 -17.86 -4.61
N ASP A 91 -6.29 -19.08 -4.64
CA ASP A 91 -6.82 -20.22 -3.91
C ASP A 91 -6.73 -20.02 -2.39
N LEU A 92 -5.60 -19.53 -1.89
CA LEU A 92 -5.44 -19.17 -0.48
C LEU A 92 -6.42 -18.06 -0.06
N PHE A 93 -6.57 -17.03 -0.87
CA PHE A 93 -7.54 -15.95 -0.63
C PHE A 93 -8.99 -16.49 -0.59
N ASN A 94 -9.36 -17.34 -1.55
CA ASN A 94 -10.69 -17.97 -1.61
C ASN A 94 -10.92 -18.87 -0.39
N LYS A 95 -9.92 -19.66 0.00
CA LYS A 95 -9.99 -20.54 1.18
C LYS A 95 -10.24 -19.75 2.46
N GLU A 96 -9.52 -18.64 2.66
CA GLU A 96 -9.71 -17.78 3.83
C GLU A 96 -11.07 -17.07 3.79
N LYS A 97 -11.49 -16.55 2.64
CA LYS A 97 -12.83 -15.96 2.47
C LYS A 97 -13.94 -16.95 2.81
N ASN A 98 -13.83 -18.19 2.32
CA ASN A 98 -14.79 -19.26 2.61
C ASN A 98 -14.78 -19.66 4.10
N ARG A 99 -13.61 -19.67 4.74
CA ARG A 99 -13.47 -19.90 6.18
C ARG A 99 -14.19 -18.81 6.99
N GLN A 100 -14.03 -17.54 6.63
CA GLN A 100 -14.72 -16.44 7.32
C GLN A 100 -16.24 -16.50 7.15
N LEU A 101 -16.71 -16.85 5.95
CA LEU A 101 -18.14 -17.04 5.69
C LEU A 101 -18.72 -18.22 6.49
N SER A 102 -17.99 -19.33 6.62
CA SER A 102 -18.46 -20.50 7.37
C SER A 102 -18.55 -20.28 8.88
N LEU A 103 -17.81 -19.29 9.43
CA LEU A 103 -17.94 -18.85 10.83
C LEU A 103 -19.26 -18.14 11.12
N THR A 104 -20.00 -17.69 10.10
CA THR A 104 -21.32 -17.08 10.25
C THR A 104 -22.42 -17.97 9.62
N PRO A 105 -22.67 -19.19 10.15
CA PRO A 105 -23.61 -20.12 9.53
C PRO A 105 -25.08 -19.72 9.71
N ARG A 106 -25.39 -18.89 10.71
CA ARG A 106 -26.74 -18.38 10.97
C ARG A 106 -26.80 -16.89 10.65
N THR A 107 -27.83 -16.51 9.90
CA THR A 107 -28.09 -15.11 9.56
C THR A 107 -28.58 -14.34 10.78
N GLU A 108 -27.68 -13.60 11.40
CA GLU A 108 -28.02 -12.61 12.44
C GLU A 108 -28.41 -11.29 11.77
N LYS A 109 -29.45 -10.63 12.30
CA LYS A 109 -29.91 -9.33 11.81
C LYS A 109 -29.24 -8.20 12.59
N ILE A 110 -28.83 -7.15 11.87
CA ILE A 110 -28.30 -5.91 12.43
C ILE A 110 -29.12 -4.72 11.94
N GLU A 111 -29.21 -3.69 12.77
CA GLU A 111 -29.88 -2.44 12.43
C GLU A 111 -28.83 -1.41 12.00
N VAL A 112 -29.00 -0.86 10.80
CA VAL A 112 -28.10 0.13 10.21
C VAL A 112 -28.87 1.42 10.01
N LYS A 113 -28.47 2.49 10.70
CA LYS A 113 -29.16 3.78 10.66
C LYS A 113 -28.43 4.78 9.76
N HIS A 114 -29.11 5.33 8.76
CA HIS A 114 -28.56 6.34 7.88
C HIS A 114 -28.55 7.73 8.55
N VAL A 115 -27.37 8.33 8.65
CA VAL A 115 -27.15 9.67 9.21
C VAL A 115 -26.65 10.68 8.16
N GLY A 116 -27.00 10.44 6.89
CA GLY A 116 -26.74 11.36 5.79
C GLY A 116 -27.61 12.63 5.82
N LYS A 117 -27.25 13.61 5.00
CA LYS A 117 -28.03 14.85 4.84
C LYS A 117 -29.36 14.63 4.13
N THR A 118 -29.37 13.68 3.21
CA THR A 118 -30.53 13.25 2.44
C THR A 118 -31.06 11.97 3.09
N ASP A 119 -32.38 11.80 3.15
CA ASP A 119 -33.05 10.65 3.80
C ASP A 119 -32.57 10.38 5.25
N PRO A 120 -32.53 11.40 6.12
CA PRO A 120 -32.02 11.24 7.49
C PRO A 120 -32.92 10.33 8.31
N GLY A 121 -32.32 9.48 9.14
CA GLY A 121 -33.06 8.62 10.07
C GLY A 121 -33.65 7.35 9.43
N THR A 122 -33.37 7.09 8.15
CA THR A 122 -33.72 5.82 7.50
C THR A 122 -33.02 4.67 8.22
N VAL A 123 -33.74 3.62 8.59
CA VAL A 123 -33.18 2.42 9.23
C VAL A 123 -33.30 1.23 8.29
N PHE A 124 -32.21 0.49 8.15
CA PHE A 124 -32.15 -0.75 7.41
C PHE A 124 -31.97 -1.94 8.35
N VAL A 125 -32.67 -3.04 8.09
CA VAL A 125 -32.44 -4.31 8.78
C VAL A 125 -31.65 -5.23 7.85
N MET A 126 -30.37 -5.41 8.17
CA MET A 126 -29.37 -6.04 7.31
C MET A 126 -28.84 -7.35 7.91
N ASN A 127 -28.13 -8.14 7.11
CA ASN A 127 -27.52 -9.40 7.57
C ASN A 127 -26.07 -9.14 8.03
N LYS A 128 -25.77 -9.48 9.28
CA LYS A 128 -24.42 -9.38 9.85
C LYS A 128 -23.42 -10.22 9.05
N ASN A 129 -22.21 -9.70 8.85
CA ASN A 129 -21.11 -10.33 8.12
C ASN A 129 -21.42 -10.69 6.65
N ILE A 130 -22.55 -10.25 6.11
CA ILE A 130 -22.99 -10.54 4.72
C ILE A 130 -23.35 -9.26 3.99
N SER A 131 -24.25 -8.45 4.57
CA SER A 131 -24.68 -7.19 3.98
C SER A 131 -23.57 -6.15 4.05
N THR A 132 -23.50 -5.30 3.02
CA THR A 132 -22.46 -4.28 2.87
C THR A 132 -23.07 -2.88 2.84
N PRO A 133 -22.27 -1.81 2.99
CA PRO A 133 -22.73 -0.45 2.70
C PRO A 133 -23.36 -0.30 1.31
N TYR A 134 -22.84 -1.01 0.30
CA TYR A 134 -23.42 -1.03 -1.03
C TYR A 134 -24.83 -1.63 -1.04
N SER A 135 -25.08 -2.69 -0.27
CA SER A 135 -26.45 -3.20 -0.06
C SER A 135 -27.37 -2.13 0.49
N CYS A 136 -26.94 -1.36 1.49
CA CYS A 136 -27.73 -0.26 2.04
C CYS A 136 -28.02 0.83 0.99
N ALA A 137 -27.02 1.19 0.16
CA ALA A 137 -27.20 2.14 -0.94
C ALA A 137 -28.25 1.67 -1.96
N MET A 138 -28.31 0.37 -2.26
CA MET A 138 -29.31 -0.21 -3.17
C MET A 138 -30.75 -0.05 -2.65
N HIS A 139 -30.95 -0.04 -1.33
CA HIS A 139 -32.28 0.19 -0.74
C HIS A 139 -32.72 1.66 -0.82
N LEU A 140 -31.81 2.60 -1.06
CA LEU A 140 -32.14 4.02 -1.18
C LEU A 140 -32.41 4.40 -2.64
N SER A 141 -31.40 4.36 -3.49
CA SER A 141 -31.53 4.63 -4.92
C SER A 141 -30.27 4.29 -5.70
N GLU A 142 -30.41 4.14 -7.02
CA GLU A 142 -29.29 3.97 -7.93
C GLU A 142 -28.28 5.14 -7.86
N TRP A 143 -28.74 6.35 -7.50
CA TRP A 143 -27.85 7.49 -7.33
C TRP A 143 -26.81 7.23 -6.23
N TYR A 144 -27.21 6.68 -5.07
CA TYR A 144 -26.27 6.33 -4.01
C TYR A 144 -25.31 5.23 -4.47
N CYS A 145 -25.79 4.22 -5.20
CA CYS A 145 -24.94 3.16 -5.73
C CYS A 145 -23.84 3.68 -6.67
N ARG A 146 -24.15 4.69 -7.50
CA ARG A 146 -23.21 5.25 -8.49
C ARG A 146 -22.32 6.37 -7.95
N LYS A 147 -22.73 7.05 -6.87
CA LYS A 147 -22.03 8.24 -6.34
C LYS A 147 -21.26 7.99 -5.05
N SER A 148 -21.65 6.99 -4.26
CA SER A 148 -20.97 6.65 -3.01
C SER A 148 -19.67 5.91 -3.30
N ILE A 149 -18.56 6.49 -2.86
CA ILE A 149 -17.22 5.92 -3.03
C ILE A 149 -16.79 5.17 -1.78
N LEU A 150 -17.10 5.73 -0.61
CA LEU A 150 -16.88 5.11 0.69
C LEU A 150 -18.13 5.26 1.54
N ALA A 151 -18.18 4.51 2.63
CA ALA A 151 -19.07 4.78 3.74
C ALA A 151 -18.26 5.22 4.98
N LEU A 152 -18.86 6.04 5.83
CA LEU A 152 -18.47 6.18 7.22
C LEU A 152 -19.40 5.30 8.05
N VAL A 153 -18.82 4.35 8.76
CA VAL A 153 -19.51 3.46 9.69
C VAL A 153 -19.05 3.84 11.09
N ASP A 154 -19.96 4.35 11.92
CA ASP A 154 -19.64 4.91 13.26
C ASP A 154 -18.47 5.92 13.23
N GLY A 155 -18.40 6.73 12.17
CA GLY A 155 -17.35 7.73 11.96
C GLY A 155 -16.05 7.20 11.33
N GLN A 156 -15.91 5.89 11.14
CA GLN A 156 -14.72 5.26 10.54
C GLN A 156 -14.90 5.00 9.03
N PRO A 157 -13.90 5.30 8.19
CA PRO A 157 -13.93 4.97 6.76
C PRO A 157 -14.07 3.46 6.50
N TRP A 158 -15.01 3.10 5.63
CA TRP A 158 -15.38 1.71 5.32
C TRP A 158 -15.55 1.51 3.82
N ASP A 159 -15.07 0.39 3.30
CA ASP A 159 -15.24 0.04 1.87
C ASP A 159 -16.70 -0.27 1.57
N MET A 160 -17.16 0.11 0.38
CA MET A 160 -18.55 -0.14 -0.02
C MET A 160 -18.92 -1.63 -0.08
N TYR A 161 -17.94 -2.51 -0.35
CA TYR A 161 -18.12 -3.96 -0.43
C TYR A 161 -17.64 -4.73 0.81
N LYS A 162 -17.16 -4.04 1.85
CA LYS A 162 -16.77 -4.70 3.10
C LYS A 162 -18.02 -5.03 3.94
N PRO A 163 -18.22 -6.28 4.40
CA PRO A 163 -19.38 -6.65 5.22
C PRO A 163 -19.48 -5.88 6.53
N LEU A 164 -20.70 -5.61 6.99
CA LEU A 164 -20.98 -4.95 8.26
C LEU A 164 -21.04 -5.97 9.40
N THR A 165 -20.32 -5.71 10.50
CA THR A 165 -20.13 -6.68 11.59
C THR A 165 -21.05 -6.46 12.79
N LYS A 166 -21.70 -5.29 12.91
CA LYS A 166 -22.58 -4.93 14.02
C LYS A 166 -23.60 -3.87 13.58
N SER A 167 -24.62 -3.63 14.40
CA SER A 167 -25.51 -2.47 14.24
C SER A 167 -24.70 -1.18 14.36
N CYS A 168 -24.95 -0.23 13.45
CA CYS A 168 -24.09 0.94 13.28
C CYS A 168 -24.83 2.11 12.61
N GLU A 169 -24.24 3.30 12.73
CA GLU A 169 -24.65 4.45 11.93
C GLU A 169 -23.84 4.52 10.63
N ILE A 170 -24.51 4.75 9.50
CA ILE A 170 -23.90 4.81 8.17
C ILE A 170 -24.09 6.18 7.54
N LYS A 171 -23.04 6.69 6.90
CA LYS A 171 -23.07 7.88 6.04
C LYS A 171 -22.27 7.63 4.78
N PHE A 172 -22.87 7.89 3.62
CA PHE A 172 -22.18 7.75 2.34
C PHE A 172 -21.29 8.97 2.04
N LEU A 173 -20.09 8.70 1.50
CA LEU A 173 -19.13 9.72 1.09
C LEU A 173 -18.97 9.76 -0.42
N THR A 174 -18.85 10.97 -0.97
CA THR A 174 -18.71 11.22 -2.40
C THR A 174 -17.54 12.17 -2.70
N PHE A 175 -17.06 12.19 -3.95
CA PHE A 175 -16.04 13.15 -4.41
C PHE A 175 -16.45 14.62 -4.30
N LYS A 176 -17.76 14.92 -4.18
CA LYS A 176 -18.30 16.28 -4.16
C LYS A 176 -18.67 16.77 -2.76
N ASP A 177 -18.30 16.02 -1.73
CA ASP A 177 -18.51 16.43 -0.35
C ASP A 177 -17.61 17.62 0.00
N ARG A 178 -17.98 18.35 1.06
CA ARG A 178 -17.22 19.52 1.53
C ARG A 178 -15.80 19.15 1.99
N ASP A 179 -15.66 17.98 2.57
CA ASP A 179 -14.38 17.40 2.98
C ASP A 179 -14.25 16.00 2.36
N PRO A 180 -13.71 15.90 1.14
CA PRO A 180 -13.52 14.63 0.44
C PRO A 180 -12.18 13.97 0.80
N GLY A 181 -11.52 14.36 1.90
CA GLY A 181 -10.16 13.91 2.25
C GLY A 181 -10.00 12.39 2.25
N GLU A 182 -10.92 11.67 2.92
CA GLU A 182 -10.88 10.20 2.99
C GLU A 182 -11.16 9.52 1.65
N VAL A 183 -12.11 10.06 0.87
CA VAL A 183 -12.41 9.57 -0.49
C VAL A 183 -11.21 9.76 -1.41
N ASN A 184 -10.54 10.91 -1.30
CA ASN A 184 -9.35 11.20 -2.07
C ASN A 184 -8.23 10.22 -1.72
N LYS A 185 -7.91 10.01 -0.44
CA LYS A 185 -6.90 9.03 -0.01
C LYS A 185 -7.21 7.63 -0.56
N ALA A 186 -8.44 7.16 -0.42
CA ALA A 186 -8.86 5.85 -0.95
C ALA A 186 -8.71 5.76 -2.48
N TYR A 187 -9.02 6.84 -3.20
CA TYR A 187 -8.82 6.92 -4.64
C TYR A 187 -7.34 6.79 -5.03
N TRP A 188 -6.43 7.56 -4.41
CA TRP A 188 -4.99 7.47 -4.69
C TRP A 188 -4.42 6.08 -4.38
N ARG A 189 -4.83 5.46 -3.26
CA ARG A 189 -4.44 4.08 -2.93
C ARG A 189 -4.90 3.09 -4.00
N SER A 190 -6.15 3.22 -4.45
CA SER A 190 -6.72 2.33 -5.47
C SER A 190 -6.02 2.49 -6.82
N CYS A 191 -5.68 3.72 -7.21
CA CYS A 191 -4.89 3.97 -8.40
C CYS A 191 -3.47 3.39 -8.29
N ALA A 192 -2.80 3.55 -7.15
CA ALA A 192 -1.49 2.92 -6.94
C ALA A 192 -1.56 1.39 -7.07
N MET A 193 -2.60 0.76 -6.51
CA MET A 193 -2.81 -0.68 -6.59
C MET A 193 -3.05 -1.16 -8.04
N LEU A 194 -3.84 -0.41 -8.83
CA LEU A 194 -4.00 -0.65 -10.27
C LEU A 194 -2.65 -0.59 -11.01
N MET A 195 -1.80 0.37 -10.67
CA MET A 195 -0.45 0.48 -11.24
C MET A 195 0.41 -0.74 -10.92
N GLY A 196 0.35 -1.26 -9.69
CA GLY A 196 1.05 -2.48 -9.29
C GLY A 196 0.69 -3.68 -10.18
N CYS A 197 -0.61 -3.90 -10.40
CA CYS A 197 -1.10 -4.96 -11.28
C CYS A 197 -0.64 -4.81 -12.73
N VAL A 198 -0.64 -3.58 -13.25
CA VAL A 198 -0.17 -3.29 -14.62
C VAL A 198 1.32 -3.58 -14.75
N ILE A 199 2.12 -3.13 -13.78
CA ILE A 199 3.58 -3.31 -13.79
C ILE A 199 3.95 -4.79 -13.71
N GLU A 200 3.30 -5.55 -12.83
CA GLU A 200 3.55 -6.98 -12.66
C GLU A 200 3.37 -7.78 -13.96
N ARG A 201 2.39 -7.40 -14.80
CA ARG A 201 2.03 -8.12 -16.04
C ARG A 201 2.75 -7.63 -17.29
N ALA A 202 3.43 -6.49 -17.22
CA ALA A 202 3.94 -5.82 -18.41
C ALA A 202 5.33 -6.31 -18.85
N PHE A 203 6.08 -6.94 -17.94
CA PHE A 203 7.41 -7.48 -18.26
C PHE A 203 7.31 -8.93 -18.74
N LYS A 204 8.26 -9.35 -19.58
CA LYS A 204 8.31 -10.73 -20.09
C LYS A 204 8.55 -11.70 -18.94
N ASP A 205 7.98 -12.91 -19.01
CA ASP A 205 8.08 -13.98 -17.99
C ASP A 205 9.51 -14.30 -17.55
N GLY A 206 10.49 -14.01 -18.42
CA GLY A 206 11.90 -14.18 -18.11
C GLY A 206 12.47 -13.15 -17.12
N TYR A 207 11.76 -12.07 -16.78
CA TYR A 207 12.23 -11.03 -15.85
C TYR A 207 11.41 -11.05 -14.56
N VAL A 208 12.10 -11.05 -13.42
CA VAL A 208 11.45 -10.96 -12.11
C VAL A 208 11.02 -9.52 -11.84
N VAL A 209 9.76 -9.34 -11.46
CA VAL A 209 9.20 -8.06 -10.99
C VAL A 209 8.78 -8.25 -9.53
N SER A 210 9.35 -7.48 -8.61
CA SER A 210 9.03 -7.53 -7.19
C SER A 210 8.38 -6.22 -6.77
N LEU A 211 7.07 -6.27 -6.52
CA LEU A 211 6.31 -5.16 -5.97
C LEU A 211 6.73 -4.92 -4.52
N VAL A 212 7.14 -3.68 -4.18
CA VAL A 212 7.62 -3.35 -2.83
C VAL A 212 6.44 -2.86 -1.99
N ARG A 213 5.98 -1.63 -2.25
CA ARG A 213 4.89 -0.97 -1.53
C ARG A 213 4.28 0.16 -2.35
N ALA A 214 3.06 0.53 -2.00
CA ALA A 214 2.43 1.76 -2.45
C ALA A 214 2.67 2.83 -1.37
N PRO A 215 3.67 3.73 -1.52
CA PRO A 215 3.88 4.79 -0.54
C PRO A 215 2.66 5.72 -0.47
N GLU A 216 2.24 6.06 0.75
CA GLU A 216 1.18 7.05 0.94
C GLU A 216 1.70 8.46 0.61
N VAL A 217 1.33 8.95 -0.57
CA VAL A 217 1.69 10.28 -1.04
C VAL A 217 0.49 11.21 -0.88
N PRO A 218 0.64 12.42 -0.29
CA PRO A 218 -0.43 13.38 -0.19
C PRO A 218 -0.98 13.75 -1.57
N VAL A 219 -2.30 13.88 -1.67
CA VAL A 219 -3.02 14.26 -2.91
C VAL A 219 -2.45 15.51 -3.57
N MET A 220 -2.03 16.47 -2.75
CA MET A 220 -1.47 17.75 -3.19
C MET A 220 -0.11 17.62 -3.89
N ALA A 221 0.59 16.50 -3.73
CA ALA A 221 1.83 16.22 -4.44
C ALA A 221 1.61 15.96 -5.94
N GLY A 222 0.37 15.66 -6.36
CA GLY A 222 0.00 15.55 -7.77
C GLY A 222 0.33 14.22 -8.45
N ALA A 223 0.77 13.18 -7.72
CA ALA A 223 0.99 11.83 -8.27
C ALA A 223 0.85 10.72 -7.21
N PHE A 224 0.29 9.56 -7.60
CA PHE A 224 0.38 8.31 -6.82
C PHE A 224 1.67 7.64 -7.25
N CYS A 225 2.25 6.92 -6.31
CA CYS A 225 3.49 6.24 -6.52
C CYS A 225 3.34 4.75 -6.20
N TYR A 226 4.11 3.91 -6.90
CA TYR A 226 4.28 2.51 -6.54
C TYR A 226 5.75 2.14 -6.71
N ASP A 227 6.33 1.58 -5.65
CA ASP A 227 7.74 1.23 -5.59
C ASP A 227 7.91 -0.24 -6.05
N VAL A 228 8.82 -0.46 -6.99
CA VAL A 228 9.05 -1.75 -7.65
C VAL A 228 10.55 -2.01 -7.78
N VAL A 229 10.96 -3.24 -7.52
CA VAL A 229 12.30 -3.75 -7.85
C VAL A 229 12.18 -4.64 -9.08
N LEU A 230 13.01 -4.40 -10.09
CA LEU A 230 13.07 -5.22 -11.30
C LEU A 230 14.30 -6.12 -11.26
N ASP A 231 14.29 -7.14 -12.12
CA ASP A 231 15.43 -8.01 -12.41
C ASP A 231 16.73 -7.20 -12.63
N LYS A 232 17.86 -7.70 -12.13
CA LYS A 232 19.18 -7.06 -12.26
C LYS A 232 19.57 -6.81 -13.71
N ARG A 233 19.12 -7.64 -14.66
CA ARG A 233 19.34 -7.45 -16.10
C ARG A 233 18.68 -6.18 -16.64
N LEU A 234 17.77 -5.57 -15.88
CA LEU A 234 17.09 -4.32 -16.20
C LEU A 234 17.62 -3.14 -15.39
N ASP A 235 18.74 -3.26 -14.66
CA ASP A 235 19.29 -2.17 -13.82
C ASP A 235 19.58 -0.89 -14.59
N GLU A 236 20.08 -1.00 -15.81
CA GLU A 236 20.31 0.13 -16.72
C GLU A 236 19.08 0.52 -17.54
N TRP A 237 18.00 -0.26 -17.48
CA TRP A 237 16.79 0.01 -18.25
C TRP A 237 16.06 1.24 -17.70
N THR A 238 15.75 2.16 -18.62
CA THR A 238 14.88 3.31 -18.39
C THR A 238 13.69 3.24 -19.35
N PRO A 239 12.46 3.52 -18.87
CA PRO A 239 11.28 3.45 -19.74
C PRO A 239 11.32 4.52 -20.83
N THR A 240 11.00 4.11 -22.05
CA THR A 240 10.74 5.04 -23.15
C THR A 240 9.32 5.61 -23.05
N LYS A 241 9.03 6.67 -23.81
CA LYS A 241 7.66 7.21 -23.94
C LYS A 241 6.66 6.16 -24.43
N GLU A 242 7.10 5.22 -25.26
CA GLU A 242 6.25 4.13 -25.75
C GLU A 242 5.93 3.14 -24.64
N ASN A 243 6.89 2.80 -23.78
CA ASN A 243 6.63 1.95 -22.62
C ASN A 243 5.59 2.57 -21.67
N LEU A 244 5.72 3.87 -21.38
CA LEU A 244 4.75 4.61 -20.55
C LEU A 244 3.34 4.62 -21.15
N ARG A 245 3.24 4.78 -22.47
CA ARG A 245 1.96 4.68 -23.20
C ARG A 245 1.38 3.27 -23.14
N SER A 246 2.21 2.23 -23.22
CA SER A 246 1.77 0.84 -23.08
C SER A 246 1.21 0.58 -21.69
N PHE A 247 1.91 0.95 -20.61
CA PHE A 247 1.38 0.81 -19.24
C PHE A 247 0.04 1.54 -19.07
N THR A 248 -0.06 2.75 -19.63
CA THR A 248 -1.30 3.53 -19.60
C THR A 248 -2.45 2.82 -20.35
N LYS A 249 -2.16 2.22 -21.51
CA LYS A 249 -3.14 1.44 -22.28
C LYS A 249 -3.62 0.22 -21.50
N ASP A 250 -2.71 -0.49 -20.84
CA ASP A 250 -3.05 -1.69 -20.05
C ASP A 250 -3.86 -1.32 -18.80
N ALA A 251 -3.54 -0.19 -18.15
CA ALA A 251 -4.35 0.36 -17.08
C ALA A 251 -5.79 0.68 -17.54
N HIS A 252 -5.95 1.30 -18.72
CA HIS A 252 -7.28 1.53 -19.30
C HIS A 252 -8.02 0.24 -19.63
N ALA A 253 -7.33 -0.78 -20.16
CA ALA A 253 -7.93 -2.08 -20.41
C ALA A 253 -8.46 -2.72 -19.11
N LEU A 254 -7.73 -2.56 -18.00
CA LEU A 254 -8.14 -3.02 -16.67
C LEU A 254 -9.32 -2.23 -16.09
N ILE A 255 -9.35 -0.91 -16.29
CA ILE A 255 -10.49 -0.05 -15.92
C ILE A 255 -11.76 -0.46 -16.67
N CYS A 256 -11.65 -0.76 -17.97
CA CYS A 256 -12.79 -1.19 -18.79
C CYS A 256 -13.40 -2.53 -18.37
N LYS A 257 -12.68 -3.37 -17.61
CA LYS A 257 -13.20 -4.64 -17.09
C LYS A 257 -14.19 -4.46 -15.92
N ASP A 258 -14.30 -3.27 -15.34
CA ASP A 258 -15.18 -2.95 -14.20
C ASP A 258 -15.12 -3.98 -13.06
N LEU A 259 -13.91 -4.21 -12.54
CA LEU A 259 -13.67 -5.20 -11.49
C LEU A 259 -13.98 -4.59 -10.11
N PRO A 260 -14.66 -5.32 -9.21
CA PRO A 260 -14.83 -4.90 -7.83
C PRO A 260 -13.53 -5.08 -7.05
N PHE A 261 -13.29 -4.16 -6.10
CA PHE A 261 -12.27 -4.35 -5.07
C PHE A 261 -12.89 -5.13 -3.91
N GLU A 262 -12.39 -6.34 -3.69
CA GLU A 262 -12.76 -7.19 -2.57
C GLU A 262 -11.73 -7.01 -1.46
N THR A 263 -12.19 -6.76 -0.23
CA THR A 263 -11.31 -6.61 0.93
C THR A 263 -11.52 -7.73 1.94
N LEU A 264 -10.42 -8.20 2.52
CA LEU A 264 -10.40 -9.28 3.50
C LEU A 264 -9.45 -8.88 4.63
N GLU A 265 -9.93 -8.96 5.87
CA GLU A 265 -9.10 -8.78 7.06
C GLU A 265 -8.64 -10.15 7.53
N VAL A 266 -7.33 -10.36 7.57
CA VAL A 266 -6.72 -11.67 7.85
C VAL A 266 -5.65 -11.56 8.92
N GLU A 267 -5.39 -12.65 9.62
CA GLU A 267 -4.22 -12.75 10.49
C GLU A 267 -2.93 -12.65 9.66
N ALA A 268 -1.90 -12.01 10.22
CA ALA A 268 -0.59 -11.86 9.58
C ALA A 268 -0.03 -13.19 9.02
N LYS A 269 -0.23 -14.32 9.72
CA LYS A 269 0.23 -15.64 9.28
C LYS A 269 -0.31 -16.03 7.90
N VAL A 270 -1.59 -15.79 7.65
CA VAL A 270 -2.24 -16.09 6.37
C VAL A 270 -1.73 -15.15 5.27
N ALA A 271 -1.55 -13.86 5.60
CA ALA A 271 -0.96 -12.91 4.67
C ALA A 271 0.49 -13.28 4.28
N LEU A 272 1.31 -13.70 5.25
CA LEU A 272 2.68 -14.15 5.00
C LEU A 272 2.73 -15.40 4.10
N GLU A 273 1.78 -16.32 4.22
CA GLU A 273 1.66 -17.50 3.35
C GLU A 273 1.34 -17.09 1.89
N ILE A 274 0.40 -16.16 1.70
CA ILE A 274 0.04 -15.63 0.37
C ILE A 274 1.25 -14.96 -0.30
N PHE A 275 2.03 -14.17 0.45
CA PHE A 275 3.16 -13.39 -0.08
C PHE A 275 4.54 -14.03 0.12
N GLN A 276 4.62 -15.33 0.41
CA GLN A 276 5.86 -16.04 0.77
C GLN A 276 7.03 -15.89 -0.21
N HIS A 277 6.75 -15.58 -1.48
CA HIS A 277 7.74 -15.43 -2.56
C HIS A 277 8.29 -14.00 -2.68
N ASN A 278 7.67 -13.00 -2.04
CA ASN A 278 8.06 -11.60 -2.13
C ASN A 278 8.53 -11.07 -0.77
N LYS A 279 9.84 -11.08 -0.54
CA LYS A 279 10.48 -10.61 0.70
C LYS A 279 10.04 -9.20 1.11
N TYR A 280 9.84 -8.27 0.17
CA TYR A 280 9.45 -6.90 0.50
C TYR A 280 8.03 -6.84 1.06
N LYS A 281 7.14 -7.69 0.56
CA LYS A 281 5.78 -7.83 1.08
C LYS A 281 5.78 -8.49 2.45
N LEU A 282 6.64 -9.48 2.68
CA LEU A 282 6.80 -10.09 4.01
C LEU A 282 7.23 -9.06 5.07
N ASP A 283 8.27 -8.28 4.77
CA ASP A 283 8.74 -7.22 5.68
C ASP A 283 7.64 -6.18 5.95
N PHE A 284 6.92 -5.77 4.91
CA PHE A 284 5.81 -4.82 5.02
C PHE A 284 4.62 -5.37 5.82
N ILE A 285 4.29 -6.64 5.64
CA ILE A 285 3.22 -7.32 6.40
C ILE A 285 3.59 -7.39 7.88
N GLU A 286 4.85 -7.74 8.20
CA GLU A 286 5.30 -7.80 9.59
C GLU A 286 5.31 -6.41 10.24
N GLU A 287 5.76 -5.38 9.52
CA GLU A 287 5.69 -3.98 9.97
C GLU A 287 4.23 -3.60 10.30
N LYS A 288 3.28 -3.88 9.39
CA LYS A 288 1.86 -3.54 9.60
C LYS A 288 1.22 -4.37 10.70
N ALA A 289 1.56 -5.65 10.79
CA ALA A 289 1.09 -6.52 11.86
C ALA A 289 1.60 -6.05 13.24
N SER A 290 2.80 -5.48 13.33
CA SER A 290 3.35 -4.94 14.58
C SER A 290 2.64 -3.67 15.08
N GLN A 291 2.02 -2.91 14.17
CA GLN A 291 1.27 -1.69 14.50
C GLN A 291 -0.16 -1.99 15.00
N ASN A 292 -0.65 -3.20 14.78
CA ASN A 292 -1.98 -3.64 15.19
C ASN A 292 -1.87 -4.69 16.31
N PRO A 293 -2.40 -4.46 17.52
CA PRO A 293 -2.36 -5.42 18.62
C PRO A 293 -2.92 -6.81 18.28
N GLU A 294 -3.91 -6.87 17.39
CA GLU A 294 -4.55 -8.11 16.94
C GLU A 294 -3.78 -8.78 15.78
N ARG A 295 -2.70 -8.16 15.29
CA ARG A 295 -1.89 -8.61 14.14
C ARG A 295 -2.74 -8.89 12.88
N ILE A 296 -3.81 -8.12 12.70
CA ILE A 296 -4.70 -8.19 11.54
C ILE A 296 -4.16 -7.27 10.44
N VAL A 297 -4.09 -7.83 9.22
CA VAL A 297 -3.65 -7.16 8.00
C VAL A 297 -4.79 -7.16 6.99
N LYS A 298 -4.95 -6.04 6.29
CA LYS A 298 -5.99 -5.89 5.26
C LYS A 298 -5.44 -6.27 3.89
N LEU A 299 -6.00 -7.32 3.31
CA LEU A 299 -5.78 -7.72 1.93
C LEU A 299 -6.85 -7.12 1.03
N CYS A 300 -6.46 -6.78 -0.18
CA CYS A 300 -7.39 -6.44 -1.23
C CYS A 300 -7.11 -7.25 -2.49
N ARG A 301 -8.18 -7.69 -3.15
CA ARG A 301 -8.16 -8.39 -4.43
C ARG A 301 -9.04 -7.67 -5.44
N PHE A 302 -8.59 -7.56 -6.67
CA PHE A 302 -9.46 -7.28 -7.82
C PHE A 302 -9.06 -8.17 -8.99
N GLY A 303 -10.04 -8.88 -9.56
CA GLY A 303 -9.75 -9.95 -10.53
C GLY A 303 -8.91 -11.06 -9.90
N ASP A 304 -7.68 -11.20 -10.38
CA ASP A 304 -6.65 -12.17 -9.99
C ASP A 304 -5.47 -11.53 -9.25
N PHE A 305 -5.42 -10.19 -9.14
CA PHE A 305 -4.35 -9.47 -8.44
C PHE A 305 -4.70 -9.26 -6.96
N ILE A 306 -3.75 -9.56 -6.08
CA ILE A 306 -3.89 -9.41 -4.62
C ILE A 306 -2.76 -8.51 -4.11
N ASP A 307 -3.09 -7.53 -3.27
CA ASP A 307 -2.11 -6.67 -2.59
C ASP A 307 -2.54 -6.36 -1.16
N VAL A 308 -1.57 -5.94 -0.35
CA VAL A 308 -1.78 -5.45 1.01
C VAL A 308 -2.12 -3.96 0.96
N SER A 309 -3.16 -3.54 1.69
CA SER A 309 -3.60 -2.14 1.73
C SER A 309 -3.67 -1.61 3.17
N GLU A 310 -3.34 -0.33 3.36
CA GLU A 310 -3.34 0.32 4.68
C GLU A 310 -4.69 0.96 5.04
N GLY A 311 -5.64 1.02 4.10
CA GLY A 311 -6.89 1.73 4.29
C GLY A 311 -7.99 1.30 3.33
N PRO A 312 -9.11 2.03 3.30
CA PRO A 312 -10.18 1.74 2.37
C PRO A 312 -9.80 2.10 0.92
N LEU A 313 -10.49 1.44 -0.01
CA LEU A 313 -10.33 1.54 -1.45
C LEU A 313 -11.68 1.89 -2.10
N ILE A 314 -11.62 2.31 -3.36
CA ILE A 314 -12.82 2.59 -4.15
C ILE A 314 -13.58 1.28 -4.46
N PRO A 315 -14.89 1.32 -4.76
CA PRO A 315 -15.67 0.11 -4.95
C PRO A 315 -15.26 -0.68 -6.19
N ARG A 316 -15.00 0.01 -7.31
CA ARG A 316 -14.80 -0.61 -8.63
C ARG A 316 -13.75 0.14 -9.44
N THR A 317 -13.09 -0.58 -10.34
CA THR A 317 -12.08 0.00 -11.24
C THR A 317 -12.68 1.03 -12.21
N SER A 318 -13.97 0.91 -12.57
CA SER A 318 -14.68 1.86 -13.44
C SER A 318 -14.88 3.26 -12.85
N VAL A 319 -14.62 3.45 -11.55
CA VAL A 319 -14.62 4.78 -10.93
C VAL A 319 -13.48 5.64 -11.49
N CYS A 320 -12.34 5.02 -11.84
CA CYS A 320 -11.25 5.69 -12.54
C CYS A 320 -11.66 5.97 -14.00
N PHE A 321 -11.41 7.19 -14.49
CA PHE A 321 -11.74 7.56 -15.86
C PHE A 321 -10.50 7.87 -16.69
N GLN A 322 -9.81 8.97 -16.35
CA GLN A 322 -8.51 9.29 -16.92
C GLN A 322 -7.45 8.62 -16.07
N TYR A 323 -6.48 7.97 -16.68
CA TYR A 323 -5.38 7.32 -15.98
C TYR A 323 -4.13 7.43 -16.84
N GLU A 324 -3.01 7.83 -16.26
CA GLU A 324 -1.76 8.01 -16.98
C GLU A 324 -0.58 7.62 -16.09
N VAL A 325 0.33 6.80 -16.62
CA VAL A 325 1.63 6.54 -16.01
C VAL A 325 2.61 7.58 -16.56
N SER A 326 3.01 8.52 -15.71
CA SER A 326 3.70 9.74 -16.13
C SER A 326 5.22 9.57 -16.23
N ALA A 327 5.82 8.93 -15.24
CA ALA A 327 7.27 8.82 -15.12
C ALA A 327 7.69 7.62 -14.25
N VAL A 328 8.96 7.25 -14.35
CA VAL A 328 9.60 6.29 -13.46
C VAL A 328 10.93 6.88 -13.00
N HIS A 329 11.16 6.84 -11.70
CA HIS A 329 12.37 7.38 -11.07
C HIS A 329 13.11 6.28 -10.34
N ASN A 330 14.42 6.20 -10.54
CA ASN A 330 15.27 5.37 -9.71
C ASN A 330 15.45 6.07 -8.37
N LEU A 331 15.04 5.42 -7.28
CA LEU A 331 15.33 5.90 -5.94
C LEU A 331 16.80 5.60 -5.64
N GLN A 332 17.47 6.52 -4.94
CA GLN A 332 18.86 6.34 -4.55
C GLN A 332 19.00 5.03 -3.77
N ALA A 333 19.95 4.20 -4.19
CA ALA A 333 20.15 2.86 -3.65
C ALA A 333 20.53 2.92 -2.17
N THR A 334 19.56 2.72 -1.29
CA THR A 334 19.83 2.13 0.02
C THR A 334 20.13 0.66 -0.26
N GLN A 335 21.42 0.36 -0.46
CA GLN A 335 21.91 -0.99 -0.76
C GLN A 335 21.20 -2.05 0.12
N PRO A 336 20.75 -3.18 -0.46
CA PRO A 336 21.33 -3.85 -1.63
C PRO A 336 20.48 -3.84 -2.93
N SER A 337 19.37 -3.09 -3.04
CA SER A 337 18.47 -3.18 -4.20
C SER A 337 18.09 -1.84 -4.84
N LEU A 338 18.08 -1.79 -6.17
CA LEU A 338 17.60 -0.64 -6.96
C LEU A 338 16.07 -0.59 -6.98
N VAL A 339 15.50 0.32 -6.19
CA VAL A 339 14.05 0.56 -6.15
C VAL A 339 13.68 1.61 -7.20
N ARG A 340 12.66 1.32 -8.00
CA ARG A 340 12.09 2.24 -8.99
C ARG A 340 10.70 2.68 -8.54
N ARG A 341 10.49 3.98 -8.52
CA ARG A 341 9.21 4.61 -8.22
C ARG A 341 8.49 4.94 -9.51
N PHE A 342 7.43 4.21 -9.79
CA PHE A 342 6.49 4.54 -10.87
C PHE A 342 5.54 5.62 -10.36
N GLN A 343 5.29 6.64 -11.18
CA GLN A 343 4.37 7.72 -10.88
C GLN A 343 3.22 7.73 -11.88
N GLY A 344 2.03 8.06 -11.38
CA GLY A 344 0.86 8.23 -12.23
C GLY A 344 -0.11 9.27 -11.69
N LEU A 345 -1.01 9.67 -12.59
CA LEU A 345 -2.10 10.59 -12.31
C LEU A 345 -3.41 9.98 -12.82
N SER A 346 -4.49 10.20 -12.10
CA SER A 346 -5.80 9.71 -12.49
C SER A 346 -6.90 10.66 -12.01
N LEU A 347 -7.99 10.75 -12.77
CA LEU A 347 -9.18 11.49 -12.40
C LEU A 347 -10.42 10.60 -12.47
N PRO A 348 -11.31 10.67 -11.45
CA PRO A 348 -12.51 9.84 -11.43
C PRO A 348 -13.56 10.37 -12.42
N VAL A 349 -14.48 9.49 -12.83
CA VAL A 349 -15.58 9.83 -13.77
C VAL A 349 -16.36 11.07 -13.31
N HIS A 350 -16.47 11.27 -11.99
CA HIS A 350 -17.28 12.32 -11.35
C HIS A 350 -16.65 13.71 -11.38
N LEU A 351 -15.33 13.81 -11.64
CA LEU A 351 -14.54 15.05 -11.64
C LEU A 351 -13.88 15.32 -13.01
N ARG A 352 -14.51 14.84 -14.09
CA ARG A 352 -13.97 14.97 -15.46
C ARG A 352 -13.64 16.42 -15.78
N VAL A 353 -12.39 16.68 -16.16
CA VAL A 353 -11.96 17.93 -16.77
C VAL A 353 -12.21 17.83 -18.28
N SER A 354 -13.05 18.70 -18.84
CA SER A 354 -13.18 18.82 -20.30
C SER A 354 -11.86 19.34 -20.86
N LYS A 355 -11.36 18.74 -21.95
CA LYS A 355 -10.24 19.33 -22.69
C LYS A 355 -10.70 20.72 -23.17
N ALA A 356 -10.00 21.75 -22.70
CA ALA A 356 -10.20 23.14 -23.14
C ALA A 356 -9.74 23.32 -24.59
#